data_AF-A0AAW7MAD7-F1
#
_entry.id   AF-A0AAW7MAD7-F1
#
_cell.length_a   1.000
_cell.length_b   1.000
_cell.length_c   1.000
_cell.angle_alpha   90.00
_cell.angle_beta   90.00
_cell.angle_gamma   90.00
#
_symmetry.space_group_name_H-M   'P 1'
#
loop_
_entity.id
_entity.type
_entity.pdbx_description
1 polymer ?
#
loop_
_entity_poly.entity_id
_entity_poly.type
_entity_poly.pdbx_seq_one_letter_code
_entity_poly.pdbx_strand_id
1 'polypeptide(L)'
;MNELSLEVKAQEIHERAVGFYKISEQYGYKFLMEIKTIRDEKLYKDLGFEKFEDYTLNNFNFSKRTINERLQDAESFGKEYERALASFGKHKTHQLATLPEKQRNEVLENGIETKDGKKPIEEATTRELEDYKKRNKSLEDKNAQLQSQVEQAQRSEEIARKKLEDEQNKEPEVIEKYTEPEDYQSIKNMNEHLESEREYYKQLADDFRNEVKGMMNQSNNEMSFSKEDDSEDYTPILLKILEPSEVFIQNYKHHLNEQEIVNKLEKIIKKLKEQ
;
A
#
# COMPACT_ATOMS: atom_id res chain seq x y z
N MET A 1 40.03 5.41 91.32
CA MET A 1 38.88 5.75 90.45
C MET A 1 37.92 4.59 90.49
N ASN A 2 36.65 4.83 90.81
CA ASN A 2 35.66 3.76 90.99
C ASN A 2 35.22 3.20 89.63
N GLU A 3 35.18 1.88 89.49
CA GLU A 3 34.72 1.19 88.26
C GLU A 3 33.30 1.61 87.86
N LEU A 4 32.41 1.80 88.85
CA LEU A 4 31.04 2.30 88.66
C LEU A 4 30.99 3.69 87.99
N SER A 5 32.03 4.53 88.18
CA SER A 5 32.11 5.85 87.54
C SER A 5 32.59 5.77 86.09
N LEU A 6 33.30 4.72 85.72
CA LEU A 6 33.75 4.49 84.35
C LEU A 6 32.63 3.89 83.50
N GLU A 7 31.82 3.00 84.08
CA GLU A 7 30.66 2.38 83.43
C GLU A 7 29.59 3.41 83.03
N VAL A 8 29.22 4.30 83.95
CA VAL A 8 28.27 5.40 83.67
C VAL A 8 28.79 6.30 82.54
N LYS A 9 30.07 6.68 82.61
CA LYS A 9 30.70 7.51 81.57
C LYS A 9 30.74 6.79 80.21
N ALA A 10 30.98 5.48 80.20
CA ALA A 10 30.97 4.69 78.97
C ALA A 10 29.58 4.64 78.34
N GLN A 11 28.53 4.46 79.15
CA GLN A 11 27.15 4.41 78.67
C GLN A 11 26.67 5.77 78.13
N GLU A 12 26.98 6.88 78.80
CA GLU A 12 26.66 8.24 78.31
C GLU A 12 27.37 8.57 76.98
N ILE A 13 28.63 8.14 76.83
CA ILE A 13 29.37 8.31 75.57
C ILE A 13 28.74 7.44 74.48
N HIS A 14 28.39 6.19 74.79
CA HIS A 14 27.74 5.26 73.86
C HIS A 14 26.39 5.81 73.37
N GLU A 15 25.52 6.26 74.27
CA GLU A 15 24.20 6.80 73.91
C GLU A 15 24.32 8.06 73.04
N ARG A 16 25.26 8.97 73.34
CA ARG A 16 25.55 10.12 72.48
C ARG A 16 26.09 9.71 71.11
N ALA A 17 27.01 8.75 71.08
CA ALA A 17 27.57 8.23 69.83
C ALA A 17 26.49 7.56 68.95
N VAL A 18 25.60 6.76 69.55
CA VAL A 18 24.44 6.16 68.87
C VAL A 18 23.47 7.24 68.39
N GLY A 19 23.23 8.29 69.19
CA GLY A 19 22.42 9.44 68.81
C GLY A 19 23.00 10.16 67.58
N PHE A 20 24.29 10.51 67.61
CA PHE A 20 24.99 11.13 66.48
C PHE A 20 25.01 10.22 65.25
N TYR A 21 25.22 8.92 65.43
CA TYR A 21 25.19 7.94 64.35
C TYR A 21 23.82 7.89 63.68
N LYS A 22 22.73 7.74 64.45
CA LYS A 22 21.35 7.73 63.93
C LYS A 22 20.98 9.04 63.23
N ILE A 23 21.41 10.17 63.79
CA ILE A 23 21.25 11.48 63.15
C ILE A 23 22.01 11.48 61.82
N SER A 24 23.27 11.05 61.78
CA SER A 24 24.10 11.03 60.57
C SER A 24 23.64 10.05 59.48
N GLU A 25 23.15 8.86 59.87
CA GLU A 25 22.68 7.79 58.96
C GLU A 25 21.33 8.13 58.32
N GLN A 26 20.53 8.99 58.95
CA GLN A 26 19.25 9.42 58.41
C GLN A 26 19.29 10.86 57.88
N TYR A 27 20.37 11.61 58.15
CA TYR A 27 20.37 13.04 57.89
C TYR A 27 20.33 13.33 56.41
N GLY A 28 21.23 12.78 55.60
CA GLY A 28 21.35 13.23 54.21
C GLY A 28 20.10 12.89 53.40
N TYR A 29 19.58 11.66 53.43
CA TYR A 29 18.33 11.32 52.73
C TYR A 29 17.14 12.16 53.21
N LYS A 30 16.86 12.23 54.52
CA LYS A 30 15.70 13.01 55.01
C LYS A 30 15.86 14.50 54.79
N PHE A 31 17.05 15.05 55.05
CA PHE A 31 17.40 16.43 54.73
C PHE A 31 17.12 16.73 53.26
N LEU A 32 17.57 15.88 52.35
CA LEU A 32 17.35 16.04 50.92
C LEU A 32 15.86 15.99 50.58
N MET A 33 15.08 15.10 51.19
CA MET A 33 13.62 15.07 50.96
C MET A 33 12.92 16.34 51.46
N GLU A 34 13.30 16.89 52.61
CA GLU A 34 12.76 18.18 53.09
C GLU A 34 13.15 19.34 52.17
N ILE A 35 14.40 19.38 51.73
CA ILE A 35 14.90 20.38 50.77
C ILE A 35 14.16 20.29 49.43
N LYS A 36 13.83 19.07 48.99
CA LYS A 36 12.98 18.83 47.81
C LYS A 36 11.59 19.42 48.00
N THR A 37 10.94 19.18 49.15
CA THR A 37 9.63 19.77 49.47
C THR A 37 9.70 21.29 49.41
N ILE A 38 10.70 21.90 50.07
CA ILE A 38 10.91 23.36 50.06
C ILE A 38 11.11 23.89 48.63
N ARG A 39 11.83 23.16 47.77
CA ARG A 39 12.06 23.52 46.36
C ARG A 39 10.77 23.43 45.54
N ASP A 40 10.11 22.28 45.58
CA ASP A 40 9.01 21.92 44.69
C ASP A 40 7.74 22.72 45.04
N GLU A 41 7.47 22.93 46.33
CA GLU A 41 6.37 23.77 46.82
C GLU A 41 6.73 25.26 46.88
N LYS A 42 7.98 25.60 46.56
CA LYS A 42 8.51 26.98 46.55
C LYS A 42 8.44 27.69 47.91
N LEU A 43 8.46 26.93 49.01
CA LEU A 43 8.43 27.45 50.40
C LEU A 43 9.63 28.34 50.73
N TYR A 44 10.72 28.25 49.96
CA TYR A 44 11.86 29.18 50.09
C TYR A 44 11.43 30.66 49.96
N LYS A 45 10.32 30.95 49.25
CA LYS A 45 9.74 32.29 49.17
C LYS A 45 9.14 32.75 50.48
N ASP A 46 8.41 31.88 51.16
CA ASP A 46 7.83 32.16 52.48
C ASP A 46 8.91 32.28 53.55
N LEU A 47 10.06 31.63 53.33
CA LEU A 47 11.28 31.78 54.13
C LEU A 47 12.10 33.05 53.78
N GLY A 48 11.60 33.91 52.90
CA GLY A 48 12.20 35.22 52.57
C GLY A 48 13.24 35.22 51.45
N PHE A 49 13.36 34.13 50.68
CA PHE A 49 14.30 34.04 49.56
C PHE A 49 13.57 34.18 48.22
N GLU A 50 14.10 35.00 47.31
CA GLU A 50 13.51 35.16 45.98
C GLU A 50 13.73 33.92 45.10
N LYS A 51 14.93 33.31 45.21
CA LYS A 51 15.34 32.13 44.44
C LYS A 51 15.79 31.01 45.35
N PHE A 52 15.50 29.77 44.95
CA PHE A 52 15.95 28.57 45.67
C PHE A 52 17.48 28.50 45.80
N GLU A 53 18.21 29.03 44.82
CA GLU A 53 19.67 29.09 44.87
C GLU A 53 20.19 29.91 46.05
N ASP A 54 19.59 31.07 46.30
CA ASP A 54 19.91 31.93 47.44
C ASP A 54 19.62 31.21 48.75
N TYR A 55 18.48 30.52 48.83
CA TYR A 55 18.13 29.70 50.00
C TYR A 55 19.20 28.63 50.28
N THR A 56 19.61 27.87 49.26
CA THR A 56 20.59 26.80 49.42
C THR A 56 21.98 27.30 49.78
N LEU A 57 22.40 28.43 49.20
CA LEU A 57 23.72 29.01 49.44
C LEU A 57 23.80 29.63 50.83
N ASN A 58 22.79 30.40 51.25
CA ASN A 58 22.82 31.09 52.54
C ASN A 58 22.68 30.12 53.73
N ASN A 59 21.83 29.09 53.62
CA ASN A 59 21.57 28.19 54.76
C ASN A 59 22.56 27.03 54.87
N PHE A 60 23.06 26.52 53.75
CA PHE A 60 23.86 25.29 53.72
C PHE A 60 25.21 25.44 53.03
N ASN A 61 25.50 26.63 52.48
CA ASN A 61 26.70 26.88 51.69
C ASN A 61 26.88 25.87 50.53
N PHE A 62 25.77 25.42 49.95
CA PHE A 62 25.77 24.57 48.76
C PHE A 62 25.18 25.32 47.59
N SER A 63 25.79 25.14 46.41
CA SER A 63 25.18 25.60 45.17
C SER A 63 23.91 24.82 44.85
N LYS A 64 22.96 25.46 44.18
CA LYS A 64 21.74 24.81 43.66
C LYS A 64 22.06 23.52 42.88
N ARG A 65 23.12 23.54 42.07
CA ARG A 65 23.58 22.37 41.31
C ARG A 65 23.91 21.20 42.23
N THR A 66 24.69 21.45 43.28
CA THR A 66 25.10 20.40 44.22
C THR A 66 23.91 19.81 44.95
N ILE A 67 22.95 20.64 45.37
CA ILE A 67 21.72 20.17 46.00
C ILE A 67 20.91 19.33 45.01
N ASN A 68 20.69 19.80 43.78
CA ASN A 68 19.93 19.05 42.78
C ASN A 68 20.56 17.71 42.41
N GLU A 69 21.89 17.63 42.29
CA GLU A 69 22.60 16.35 42.08
C GLU A 69 22.33 15.39 43.23
N ARG A 70 22.44 15.85 44.48
CA ARG A 70 22.17 15.02 45.66
C ARG A 70 20.70 14.62 45.77
N LEU A 71 19.78 15.52 45.43
CA LEU A 71 18.34 15.22 45.38
C LEU A 71 18.06 14.09 44.39
N GLN A 72 18.62 14.18 43.19
CA GLN A 72 18.50 13.13 42.18
C GLN A 72 19.05 11.80 42.68
N ASP A 73 20.23 11.82 43.30
CA ASP A 73 20.83 10.60 43.85
C ASP A 73 19.95 9.99 44.95
N ALA A 74 19.43 10.82 45.86
CA ALA A 74 18.54 10.39 46.93
C ALA A 74 17.19 9.85 46.40
N GLU A 75 16.65 10.41 45.33
CA GLU A 75 15.45 9.88 44.66
C GLU A 75 15.72 8.51 44.03
N SER A 76 16.87 8.34 43.36
CA SER A 76 17.23 7.09 42.68
C SER A 76 17.51 5.93 43.63
N PHE A 77 18.11 6.20 44.80
CA PHE A 77 18.46 5.17 45.79
C PHE A 77 17.46 5.08 46.96
N GLY A 78 16.60 6.08 47.13
CA GLY A 78 15.66 6.13 48.26
C GLY A 78 16.38 6.05 49.60
N LYS A 79 15.85 5.24 50.51
CA LYS A 79 16.40 5.05 51.86
C LYS A 79 17.82 4.45 51.86
N GLU A 80 18.24 3.81 50.77
CA GLU A 80 19.58 3.23 50.61
C GLU A 80 20.62 4.26 50.16
N TYR A 81 20.25 5.53 49.97
CA TYR A 81 21.13 6.59 49.50
C TYR A 81 22.42 6.70 50.32
N GLU A 82 22.33 6.70 51.65
CA GLU A 82 23.51 6.83 52.52
C GLU A 82 24.44 5.63 52.42
N ARG A 83 23.87 4.43 52.33
CA ARG A 83 24.64 3.20 52.12
C ARG A 83 25.37 3.27 50.78
N ALA A 84 24.68 3.68 49.72
CA ALA A 84 25.29 3.84 48.40
C ALA A 84 26.39 4.92 48.40
N LEU A 85 26.18 6.03 49.11
CA LEU A 85 27.17 7.10 49.24
C LEU A 85 28.42 6.63 50.00
N ALA A 86 28.24 5.86 51.07
CA ALA A 86 29.32 5.29 51.87
C ALA A 86 30.12 4.23 51.09
N SER A 87 29.43 3.35 50.36
CA SER A 87 30.07 2.27 49.60
C SER A 87 30.80 2.76 48.35
N PHE A 88 30.24 3.74 47.65
CA PHE A 88 30.71 4.10 46.30
C PHE A 88 31.38 5.48 46.23
N GLY A 89 31.14 6.33 47.23
CA GLY A 89 31.55 7.73 47.21
C GLY A 89 30.76 8.57 46.21
N LYS A 90 30.75 9.90 46.44
CA LYS A 90 29.89 10.87 45.74
C LYS A 90 29.81 10.68 44.22
N HIS A 91 30.96 10.56 43.55
CA HIS A 91 31.00 10.54 42.08
C HIS A 91 30.41 9.25 41.50
N LYS A 92 30.75 8.09 42.07
CA LYS A 92 30.24 6.81 41.59
C LYS A 92 28.75 6.67 41.92
N THR A 93 28.31 7.08 43.11
CA THR A 93 26.89 7.14 43.47
C THR A 93 26.10 7.98 42.47
N HIS A 94 26.59 9.17 42.11
CA HIS A 94 25.92 10.03 41.13
C HIS A 94 25.88 9.42 39.72
N GLN A 95 26.98 8.80 39.29
CA GLN A 95 27.01 8.10 38.00
C GLN A 95 26.02 6.93 37.93
N LEU A 96 25.83 6.21 39.04
CA LEU A 96 24.84 5.14 39.16
C LEU A 96 23.42 5.69 39.23
N ALA A 97 23.16 6.76 39.98
CA ALA A 97 21.84 7.38 40.11
C ALA A 97 21.27 7.89 38.77
N THR A 98 22.16 8.28 37.85
CA THR A 98 21.81 8.77 36.51
C THR A 98 21.58 7.64 35.49
N LEU A 99 21.78 6.37 35.86
CA LEU A 99 21.38 5.22 35.05
C LEU A 99 19.87 4.95 35.19
N PRO A 100 19.22 4.43 34.14
CA PRO A 100 17.87 3.84 34.28
C PRO A 100 17.86 2.77 35.37
N GLU A 101 16.75 2.66 36.10
CA GLU A 101 16.63 1.76 37.26
C GLU A 101 17.06 0.31 36.96
N LYS A 102 16.58 -0.26 35.85
CA LYS A 102 16.95 -1.62 35.43
C LYS A 102 18.46 -1.80 35.22
N GLN A 103 19.10 -0.82 34.58
CA GLN A 103 20.56 -0.87 34.34
C GLN A 103 21.34 -0.64 35.62
N ARG A 104 20.87 0.26 36.49
CA ARG A 104 21.47 0.50 37.79
C ARG A 104 21.47 -0.79 38.62
N ASN A 105 20.34 -1.50 38.69
CA ASN A 105 20.23 -2.74 39.44
C ASN A 105 21.13 -3.84 38.85
N GLU A 106 21.15 -3.98 37.52
CA GLU A 106 22.07 -4.91 36.84
C GLU A 106 23.53 -4.61 37.18
N VAL A 107 23.94 -3.34 37.17
CA VAL A 107 25.30 -2.93 37.54
C VAL A 107 25.61 -3.20 39.01
N LEU A 108 24.64 -3.04 39.91
CA LEU A 108 24.83 -3.30 41.34
C LEU A 108 24.92 -4.80 41.65
N GLU A 109 24.11 -5.63 41.00
CA GLU A 109 24.07 -7.08 41.23
C GLU A 109 25.20 -7.82 40.51
N ASN A 110 25.45 -7.43 39.26
CA ASN A 110 26.36 -8.15 38.36
C ASN A 110 27.67 -7.40 38.12
N GLY A 111 27.81 -6.15 38.52
CA GLY A 111 29.00 -5.35 38.22
C GLY A 111 29.03 -4.85 36.77
N ILE A 112 30.22 -4.45 36.30
CA ILE A 112 30.42 -3.91 34.95
C ILE A 112 31.47 -4.68 34.16
N GLU A 113 31.27 -4.76 32.85
CA GLU A 113 32.29 -5.26 31.93
C GLU A 113 33.38 -4.20 31.72
N THR A 114 34.63 -4.52 32.03
CA THR A 114 35.78 -3.63 31.83
C THR A 114 36.73 -4.21 30.77
N LYS A 115 37.85 -3.53 30.50
CA LYS A 115 38.87 -4.05 29.57
C LYS A 115 39.56 -5.31 30.11
N ASP A 116 39.64 -5.43 31.44
CA ASP A 116 40.30 -6.53 32.13
C ASP A 116 39.30 -7.64 32.52
N GLY A 117 38.08 -7.59 31.98
CA GLY A 117 36.97 -8.48 32.32
C GLY A 117 35.93 -7.85 33.25
N LYS A 118 35.00 -8.68 33.70
CA LYS A 118 33.89 -8.27 34.57
C LYS A 118 34.38 -7.96 35.98
N LYS A 119 34.09 -6.76 36.49
CA LYS A 119 34.45 -6.30 37.83
C LYS A 119 33.21 -5.95 38.65
N PRO A 120 33.17 -6.24 39.96
CA PRO A 120 32.12 -5.75 40.84
C PRO A 120 32.18 -4.21 40.92
N ILE A 121 31.05 -3.59 41.22
CA ILE A 121 30.93 -2.13 41.19
C ILE A 121 31.76 -1.45 42.28
N GLU A 122 32.01 -2.13 43.38
CA GLU A 122 32.87 -1.69 44.48
C GLU A 122 34.32 -1.47 44.01
N GLU A 123 34.84 -2.41 43.22
CA GLU A 123 36.23 -2.40 42.72
C GLU A 123 36.39 -1.55 41.46
N ALA A 124 35.33 -1.41 40.66
CA ALA A 124 35.36 -0.61 39.45
C ALA A 124 35.68 0.86 39.74
N THR A 125 36.49 1.48 38.89
CA THR A 125 36.78 2.92 38.98
C THR A 125 35.63 3.76 38.43
N THR A 126 35.55 5.04 38.82
CA THR A 126 34.60 6.00 38.25
C THR A 126 34.76 6.17 36.74
N ARG A 127 35.99 6.02 36.23
CA ARG A 127 36.30 6.09 34.81
C ARG A 127 35.79 4.87 34.05
N GLU A 128 35.98 3.67 34.59
CA GLU A 128 35.44 2.44 33.99
C GLU A 128 33.91 2.45 33.95
N LEU A 129 33.25 2.96 35.01
CA LEU A 129 31.80 3.15 35.01
C LEU A 129 31.35 4.18 33.96
N GLU A 130 32.08 5.28 33.79
CA GLU A 130 31.77 6.27 32.75
C GLU A 130 31.92 5.69 31.33
N ASP A 131 32.99 4.93 31.09
CA ASP A 131 33.24 4.26 29.81
C ASP A 131 32.18 3.18 29.53
N TYR A 132 31.73 2.46 30.56
CA TYR A 132 30.59 1.54 30.47
C TYR A 132 29.30 2.28 30.06
N LYS A 133 28.97 3.40 30.72
CA LYS A 133 27.79 4.22 30.38
C LYS A 133 27.81 4.72 28.94
N LYS A 134 28.97 5.21 28.47
CA LYS A 134 29.13 5.69 27.09
C LYS A 134 28.93 4.57 26.07
N ARG A 135 29.46 3.38 26.34
CA ARG A 135 29.27 2.20 25.48
C ARG A 135 27.81 1.78 25.43
N ASN A 136 27.14 1.65 26.57
CA ASN A 136 25.72 1.28 26.61
C ASN A 136 24.85 2.27 25.84
N LYS A 137 25.05 3.57 26.07
CA LYS A 137 24.31 4.61 25.32
C LYS A 137 24.53 4.48 23.81
N SER A 138 25.77 4.28 23.37
CA SER A 138 26.06 4.08 21.94
C SER A 138 25.41 2.81 21.37
N LEU A 139 25.29 1.74 22.15
CA LEU A 139 24.60 0.52 21.74
C LEU A 139 23.10 0.73 21.66
N GLU A 140 22.51 1.44 22.61
CA GLU A 140 21.08 1.82 22.59
C GLU A 140 20.75 2.67 21.37
N ASP A 141 21.55 3.70 21.09
CA ASP A 141 21.36 4.57 19.93
C ASP A 141 21.43 3.77 18.61
N LYS A 142 22.39 2.83 18.50
CA LYS A 142 22.51 1.93 17.35
C LYS A 142 21.32 0.98 17.24
N ASN A 143 20.87 0.40 18.35
CA ASN A 143 19.72 -0.51 18.38
C ASN A 143 18.45 0.22 17.98
N ALA A 144 18.24 1.45 18.45
CA ALA A 144 17.12 2.30 18.04
C ALA A 144 17.16 2.61 16.53
N GLN A 145 18.35 2.92 16.00
CA GLN A 145 18.53 3.15 14.56
C GLN A 145 18.25 1.90 13.73
N LEU A 146 18.74 0.73 14.16
CA LEU A 146 18.47 -0.55 13.50
C LEU A 146 16.98 -0.91 13.55
N GLN A 147 16.34 -0.71 14.70
CA GLN A 147 14.90 -0.95 14.85
C GLN A 147 14.09 -0.06 13.91
N SER A 148 14.45 1.21 13.77
CA SER A 148 13.82 2.10 12.80
C SER A 148 14.03 1.64 11.35
N GLN A 149 15.21 1.12 11.00
CA GLN A 149 15.45 0.57 9.66
C GLN A 149 14.61 -0.69 9.40
N VAL A 150 14.49 -1.58 10.39
CA VAL A 150 13.65 -2.77 10.30
C VAL A 150 12.18 -2.39 10.10
N GLU A 151 11.67 -1.41 10.86
CA GLU A 151 10.29 -0.93 10.70
C GLU A 151 10.06 -0.31 9.31
N GLN A 152 11.02 0.45 8.78
CA GLN A 152 10.93 0.99 7.41
C GLN A 152 10.93 -0.12 6.36
N ALA A 153 11.80 -1.12 6.52
CA ALA A 153 11.85 -2.27 5.63
C ALA A 153 10.53 -3.06 5.65
N GLN A 154 9.97 -3.32 6.83
CA GLN A 154 8.67 -3.99 6.99
C GLN A 154 7.53 -3.22 6.33
N ARG A 155 7.47 -1.89 6.51
CA ARG A 155 6.47 -1.05 5.81
C ARG A 155 6.66 -1.11 4.29
N SER A 156 7.90 -1.09 3.81
CA SER A 156 8.17 -1.18 2.38
C SER A 156 7.77 -2.53 1.79
N GLU A 157 8.01 -3.61 2.54
CA GLU A 157 7.59 -4.97 2.18
C GLU A 157 6.07 -5.08 2.15
N GLU A 158 5.37 -4.54 3.15
CA GLU A 158 3.90 -4.53 3.20
C GLU A 158 3.30 -3.77 2.01
N ILE A 159 3.84 -2.61 1.65
CA ILE A 159 3.42 -1.85 0.46
C ILE A 159 3.68 -2.64 -0.81
N ALA A 160 4.85 -3.28 -0.95
CA ALA A 160 5.17 -4.09 -2.11
C ALA A 160 4.24 -5.30 -2.24
N ARG A 161 3.95 -5.99 -1.14
CA ARG A 161 2.98 -7.09 -1.10
C ARG A 161 1.59 -6.65 -1.49
N LYS A 162 1.12 -5.50 -0.96
CA LYS A 162 -0.18 -4.95 -1.31
C LYS A 162 -0.28 -4.59 -2.79
N LYS A 163 0.75 -3.95 -3.36
CA LYS A 163 0.79 -3.67 -4.81
C LYS A 163 0.74 -4.94 -5.64
N LEU A 164 1.46 -5.99 -5.22
CA LEU A 164 1.49 -7.27 -5.92
C LEU A 164 0.13 -8.00 -5.83
N GLU A 165 -0.55 -7.90 -4.69
CA GLU A 165 -1.93 -8.39 -4.52
C GLU A 165 -2.93 -7.60 -5.38
N ASP A 166 -2.82 -6.27 -5.41
CA ASP A 166 -3.64 -5.41 -6.26
C ASP A 166 -3.41 -5.71 -7.76
N GLU A 167 -2.17 -5.96 -8.19
CA GLU A 167 -1.84 -6.36 -9.56
C GLU A 167 -2.35 -7.76 -9.91
N GLN A 168 -2.26 -8.73 -8.99
CA GLN A 168 -2.81 -10.08 -9.19
C GLN A 168 -4.33 -10.09 -9.26
N ASN A 169 -4.99 -9.17 -8.55
CA ASN A 169 -6.44 -9.02 -8.54
C ASN A 169 -6.95 -8.03 -9.60
N LYS A 170 -6.06 -7.42 -10.39
CA LYS A 170 -6.45 -6.52 -11.47
C LYS A 170 -6.96 -7.33 -12.67
N GLU A 171 -8.24 -7.18 -13.01
CA GLU A 171 -8.77 -7.73 -14.27
C GLU A 171 -7.99 -7.17 -15.47
N PRO A 172 -7.74 -7.98 -16.52
CA PRO A 172 -7.04 -7.51 -17.70
C PRO A 172 -7.80 -6.34 -18.32
N GLU A 173 -7.11 -5.21 -18.53
CA GLU A 173 -7.67 -4.08 -19.30
C GLU A 173 -7.93 -4.56 -20.74
N VAL A 174 -9.21 -4.85 -21.05
CA VAL A 174 -9.66 -5.15 -22.41
C VAL A 174 -9.62 -3.85 -23.20
N ILE A 175 -8.55 -3.66 -23.96
CA ILE A 175 -8.50 -2.62 -24.99
C ILE A 175 -9.33 -3.14 -26.17
N GLU A 176 -10.59 -2.73 -26.26
CA GLU A 176 -11.43 -2.97 -27.45
C GLU A 176 -10.83 -2.21 -28.65
N LYS A 177 -9.94 -2.89 -29.37
CA LYS A 177 -9.48 -2.42 -30.68
C LYS A 177 -10.56 -2.75 -31.70
N TYR A 178 -11.40 -1.76 -32.03
CA TYR A 178 -12.32 -1.90 -33.16
C TYR A 178 -11.52 -2.15 -34.44
N THR A 179 -11.67 -3.33 -35.02
CA THR A 179 -11.19 -3.65 -36.37
C THR A 179 -12.40 -3.72 -37.29
N GLU A 180 -12.47 -2.83 -38.27
CA GLU A 180 -13.43 -2.93 -39.36
C GLU A 180 -13.19 -4.28 -40.08
N PRO A 181 -14.21 -5.14 -40.23
CA PRO A 181 -14.08 -6.42 -40.93
C PRO A 181 -13.50 -6.21 -42.35
N GLU A 182 -12.57 -7.07 -42.77
CA GLU A 182 -11.88 -6.94 -44.07
C GLU A 182 -12.85 -6.88 -45.27
N ASP A 183 -14.03 -7.46 -45.13
CA ASP A 183 -15.08 -7.56 -46.14
C ASP A 183 -16.13 -6.44 -46.07
N TYR A 184 -16.05 -5.52 -45.11
CA TYR A 184 -17.08 -4.49 -44.92
C TYR A 184 -17.26 -3.60 -46.16
N GLN A 185 -16.15 -3.14 -46.75
CA GLN A 185 -16.18 -2.32 -47.97
C GLN A 185 -16.68 -3.12 -49.18
N SER A 186 -16.33 -4.42 -49.26
CA SER A 186 -16.79 -5.31 -50.32
C SER A 186 -18.31 -5.55 -50.26
N ILE A 187 -18.84 -5.81 -49.05
CA ILE A 187 -20.28 -6.00 -48.83
C ILE A 187 -21.04 -4.71 -49.11
N LYS A 188 -20.52 -3.56 -48.68
CA LYS A 188 -21.12 -2.26 -48.94
C LYS A 188 -21.27 -1.99 -50.44
N ASN A 189 -20.20 -2.17 -51.20
CA ASN A 189 -20.21 -1.96 -52.66
C ASN A 189 -21.13 -2.95 -53.38
N MET A 190 -21.20 -4.21 -52.92
CA MET A 190 -22.10 -5.21 -53.48
C MET A 190 -23.57 -4.85 -53.25
N ASN A 191 -23.91 -4.33 -52.07
CA ASN A 191 -25.28 -3.87 -51.78
C ASN A 191 -25.67 -2.66 -52.64
N GLU A 192 -24.79 -1.67 -52.80
CA GLU A 192 -25.03 -0.52 -53.69
C GLU A 192 -25.25 -0.97 -55.14
N HIS A 193 -24.48 -1.96 -55.60
CA HIS A 193 -24.66 -2.54 -56.94
C HIS A 193 -26.01 -3.26 -57.08
N LEU A 194 -26.38 -4.10 -56.11
CA LEU A 194 -27.67 -4.81 -56.11
C LEU A 194 -28.87 -3.85 -56.09
N GLU A 195 -28.77 -2.73 -55.37
CA GLU A 195 -29.81 -1.69 -55.39
C GLU A 195 -29.96 -1.07 -56.77
N SER A 196 -28.84 -0.69 -57.41
CA SER A 196 -28.84 -0.13 -58.75
C SER A 196 -29.42 -1.10 -59.80
N GLU A 197 -29.11 -2.39 -59.67
CA GLU A 197 -29.59 -3.44 -60.58
C GLU A 197 -31.10 -3.70 -60.39
N ARG A 198 -31.59 -3.71 -59.15
CA ARG A 198 -33.04 -3.79 -58.87
C ARG A 198 -33.79 -2.61 -59.47
N GLU A 199 -33.23 -1.42 -59.40
CA GLU A 199 -33.86 -0.21 -59.94
C GLU A 199 -33.91 -0.23 -61.47
N TYR A 200 -32.84 -0.71 -62.12
CA TYR A 200 -32.81 -0.95 -63.56
C TYR A 200 -33.87 -1.94 -64.02
N TYR A 201 -33.96 -3.12 -63.38
CA TYR A 201 -34.97 -4.12 -63.76
C TYR A 201 -36.41 -3.65 -63.50
N LYS A 202 -36.61 -2.80 -62.50
CA LYS A 202 -37.92 -2.18 -62.24
C LYS A 202 -38.32 -1.25 -63.38
N GLN A 203 -37.41 -0.39 -63.85
CA GLN A 203 -37.67 0.49 -64.99
C GLN A 203 -37.97 -0.31 -66.26
N LEU A 204 -37.16 -1.34 -66.54
CA LEU A 204 -37.37 -2.21 -67.69
C LEU A 204 -38.74 -2.91 -67.65
N ALA A 205 -39.17 -3.38 -66.47
CA ALA A 205 -40.48 -3.99 -66.31
C ALA A 205 -41.62 -2.99 -66.49
N ASP A 206 -41.45 -1.75 -66.05
CA ASP A 206 -42.43 -0.67 -66.22
C ASP A 206 -42.54 -0.25 -67.69
N ASP A 207 -41.43 -0.14 -68.41
CA ASP A 207 -41.38 0.15 -69.84
C ASP A 207 -42.10 -0.93 -70.65
N PHE A 208 -41.81 -2.21 -70.36
CA PHE A 208 -42.47 -3.34 -71.02
C PHE A 208 -43.99 -3.33 -70.77
N ARG A 209 -44.43 -3.04 -69.53
CA ARG A 209 -45.86 -2.91 -69.22
C ARG A 209 -46.52 -1.78 -70.01
N ASN A 210 -45.84 -0.64 -70.14
CA ASN A 210 -46.36 0.51 -70.86
C ASN A 210 -46.46 0.24 -72.37
N GLU A 211 -45.48 -0.46 -72.95
CA GLU A 211 -45.46 -0.84 -74.36
C GLU A 211 -46.59 -1.83 -74.69
N VAL A 212 -46.76 -2.89 -73.89
CA VAL A 212 -47.88 -3.84 -74.05
C VAL A 212 -49.24 -3.13 -73.97
N LYS A 213 -49.37 -2.17 -73.04
CA LYS A 213 -50.59 -1.37 -72.88
C LYS A 213 -50.84 -0.46 -74.09
N GLY A 214 -49.78 0.07 -74.69
CA GLY A 214 -49.83 0.85 -75.94
C GLY A 214 -50.33 0.03 -77.12
N MET A 215 -49.81 -1.19 -77.29
CA MET A 215 -50.21 -2.11 -78.36
C MET A 215 -51.68 -2.57 -78.22
N MET A 216 -52.14 -2.87 -77.00
CA MET A 216 -53.56 -3.20 -76.76
C MET A 216 -54.51 -2.06 -77.10
N ASN A 217 -54.09 -0.81 -76.91
CA ASN A 217 -54.91 0.35 -77.23
C ASN A 217 -54.93 0.67 -78.74
N GLN A 218 -53.89 0.34 -79.49
CA GLN A 218 -53.84 0.50 -80.96
C GLN A 218 -54.69 -0.55 -81.69
N SER A 219 -54.76 -1.78 -81.18
CA SER A 219 -55.58 -2.86 -81.76
C SER A 219 -57.09 -2.61 -81.71
N ASN A 220 -57.58 -1.67 -80.89
CA ASN A 220 -59.01 -1.38 -80.74
C ASN A 220 -59.54 -0.30 -81.69
N ASN A 221 -58.70 0.35 -82.50
CA ASN A 221 -59.11 1.48 -83.35
C ASN A 221 -59.20 1.18 -84.86
N GLU A 222 -58.90 -0.03 -85.31
CA GLU A 222 -59.14 -0.46 -86.69
C GLU A 222 -59.59 -1.93 -86.71
N MET A 223 -60.91 -2.19 -86.61
CA MET A 223 -61.59 -3.26 -87.37
C MET A 223 -63.09 -3.32 -87.04
N SER A 224 -63.92 -3.04 -88.04
CA SER A 224 -65.32 -3.49 -88.12
C SER A 224 -65.34 -4.93 -88.62
N PHE A 225 -65.67 -5.89 -87.75
CA PHE A 225 -65.76 -7.30 -88.14
C PHE A 225 -67.15 -7.63 -88.71
N SER A 226 -67.21 -7.79 -90.03
CA SER A 226 -68.20 -8.65 -90.69
C SER A 226 -67.59 -10.04 -90.90
N LYS A 227 -68.36 -11.07 -90.55
CA LYS A 227 -68.02 -12.50 -90.59
C LYS A 227 -67.54 -12.96 -91.97
N GLU A 228 -66.44 -13.70 -92.02
CA GLU A 228 -66.24 -15.02 -92.66
C GLU A 228 -64.77 -15.44 -92.48
N ASP A 229 -64.51 -16.75 -92.53
CA ASP A 229 -63.24 -17.48 -92.32
C ASP A 229 -61.95 -16.66 -92.31
N ASP A 230 -61.16 -16.77 -91.24
CA ASP A 230 -59.71 -16.91 -91.31
C ASP A 230 -59.12 -17.27 -89.93
N SER A 231 -58.25 -18.27 -89.89
CA SER A 231 -57.42 -18.62 -88.74
C SER A 231 -56.42 -17.49 -88.50
N GLU A 232 -56.67 -16.63 -87.51
CA GLU A 232 -55.75 -15.55 -87.13
C GLU A 232 -54.38 -16.11 -86.75
N ASP A 233 -53.35 -15.81 -87.57
CA ASP A 233 -51.98 -16.21 -87.29
C ASP A 233 -51.38 -15.30 -86.20
N TYR A 234 -51.49 -15.73 -84.95
CA TYR A 234 -50.93 -15.05 -83.78
C TYR A 234 -49.40 -15.21 -83.65
N THR A 235 -48.73 -15.88 -84.59
CA THR A 235 -47.28 -16.10 -84.58
C THR A 235 -46.46 -14.80 -84.42
N PRO A 236 -46.82 -13.66 -85.05
CA PRO A 236 -46.07 -12.40 -84.87
C PRO A 236 -46.14 -11.85 -83.44
N ILE A 237 -47.27 -12.03 -82.75
CA ILE A 237 -47.46 -11.58 -81.37
C ILE A 237 -46.73 -12.51 -80.40
N LEU A 238 -46.80 -13.83 -80.63
CA LEU A 238 -46.07 -14.82 -79.84
C LEU A 238 -44.54 -14.68 -79.97
N LEU A 239 -44.03 -14.40 -81.17
CA LEU A 239 -42.59 -14.16 -81.39
C LEU A 239 -42.09 -12.92 -80.64
N LYS A 240 -42.85 -11.82 -80.64
CA LYS A 240 -42.51 -10.60 -79.89
C LYS A 240 -42.56 -10.76 -78.37
N ILE A 241 -43.48 -11.59 -77.86
CA ILE A 241 -43.53 -11.91 -76.42
C ILE A 241 -42.33 -12.78 -76.00
N LEU A 242 -41.77 -13.57 -76.92
CA LEU A 242 -40.63 -14.48 -76.67
C LEU A 242 -39.25 -13.84 -76.92
N GLU A 243 -39.15 -12.70 -77.59
CA GLU A 243 -37.89 -11.97 -77.81
C GLU A 243 -37.10 -11.66 -76.50
N PRO A 244 -37.74 -11.22 -75.39
CA PRO A 244 -37.03 -11.01 -74.12
C PRO A 244 -36.42 -12.29 -73.55
N SER A 245 -37.09 -13.44 -73.73
CA SER A 245 -36.56 -14.75 -73.34
C SER A 245 -35.39 -15.18 -74.24
N GLU A 246 -35.32 -14.74 -75.48
CA GLU A 246 -34.22 -15.03 -76.39
C GLU A 246 -32.95 -14.27 -76.01
N VAL A 247 -33.08 -13.01 -75.57
CA VAL A 247 -31.98 -12.21 -74.97
C VAL A 247 -31.52 -12.81 -73.64
N PHE A 248 -32.45 -13.27 -72.80
CA PHE A 248 -32.14 -13.99 -71.56
C PHE A 248 -31.36 -15.30 -71.84
N ILE A 249 -31.78 -16.08 -72.84
CA ILE A 249 -31.09 -17.31 -73.25
C ILE A 249 -29.72 -17.01 -73.85
N GLN A 250 -29.57 -15.98 -74.69
CA GLN A 250 -28.28 -15.61 -75.30
C GLN A 250 -27.25 -15.15 -74.26
N ASN A 251 -27.66 -14.36 -73.26
CA ASN A 251 -26.77 -13.95 -72.17
C ASN A 251 -26.32 -15.14 -71.29
N TYR A 252 -27.17 -16.15 -71.10
CA TYR A 252 -26.80 -17.37 -70.37
C TYR A 252 -26.09 -18.43 -71.23
N LYS A 253 -26.23 -18.38 -72.56
CA LYS A 253 -25.58 -19.32 -73.49
C LYS A 253 -24.06 -19.24 -73.42
N HIS A 254 -23.51 -18.05 -73.23
CA HIS A 254 -22.07 -17.84 -73.04
C HIS A 254 -21.53 -18.38 -71.69
N HIS A 255 -22.41 -18.67 -70.73
CA HIS A 255 -22.08 -19.28 -69.45
C HIS A 255 -22.37 -20.79 -69.39
N LEU A 256 -22.89 -21.38 -70.47
CA LEU A 256 -23.29 -22.77 -70.57
C LEU A 256 -22.46 -23.45 -71.67
N ASN A 257 -21.35 -24.06 -71.29
CA ASN A 257 -20.55 -24.88 -72.20
C ASN A 257 -21.34 -26.17 -72.53
N GLU A 258 -21.89 -26.26 -73.75
CA GLU A 258 -22.69 -27.42 -74.21
C GLU A 258 -21.98 -28.75 -73.95
N GLN A 259 -20.66 -28.80 -74.14
CA GLN A 259 -19.85 -30.00 -73.89
C GLN A 259 -19.86 -30.41 -72.41
N GLU A 260 -19.87 -29.44 -71.51
CA GLU A 260 -19.84 -29.65 -70.07
C GLU A 260 -21.20 -30.13 -69.55
N ILE A 261 -22.29 -29.66 -70.16
CA ILE A 261 -23.65 -30.08 -69.87
C ILE A 261 -23.88 -31.51 -70.37
N VAL A 262 -23.45 -31.82 -71.60
CA VAL A 262 -23.51 -33.18 -72.16
C VAL A 262 -22.74 -34.16 -71.26
N ASN A 263 -21.52 -33.80 -70.85
CA ASN A 263 -20.72 -34.62 -69.94
C ASN A 263 -21.40 -34.84 -68.57
N LYS A 264 -22.06 -33.81 -68.02
CA LYS A 264 -22.83 -33.93 -66.76
C LYS A 264 -24.05 -34.83 -66.94
N LEU A 265 -24.77 -34.72 -68.06
CA LEU A 265 -25.93 -35.55 -68.37
C LEU A 265 -25.55 -37.02 -68.59
N GLU A 266 -24.48 -37.30 -69.32
CA GLU A 266 -23.96 -38.67 -69.49
C GLU A 266 -23.55 -39.30 -68.16
N LYS A 267 -22.94 -38.51 -67.26
CA LYS A 267 -22.57 -38.95 -65.91
C LYS A 267 -23.79 -39.28 -65.05
N ILE A 268 -24.88 -38.52 -65.19
CA ILE A 268 -26.16 -38.79 -64.51
C ILE A 268 -26.84 -40.03 -65.09
N ILE A 269 -26.88 -40.18 -66.42
CA ILE A 269 -27.45 -41.37 -67.08
C ILE A 269 -26.69 -42.63 -66.68
N LYS A 270 -25.36 -42.56 -66.56
CA LYS A 270 -24.54 -43.68 -66.10
C LYS A 270 -24.87 -44.05 -64.64
N LYS A 271 -24.99 -43.07 -63.74
CA LYS A 271 -25.39 -43.30 -62.35
C LYS A 271 -26.79 -43.90 -62.22
N LEU A 272 -27.73 -43.52 -63.08
CA LEU A 272 -29.09 -44.06 -63.09
C LEU A 272 -29.19 -45.47 -63.67
N LYS A 273 -28.21 -45.92 -64.46
CA LYS A 273 -28.13 -47.30 -64.97
C LYS A 273 -27.36 -48.25 -64.04
N GLU A 274 -26.63 -47.71 -63.07
CA GLU A 274 -25.89 -48.45 -62.05
C GLU A 274 -26.68 -48.58 -60.71
N GLN A 275 -27.91 -48.06 -60.66
CA GLN A 275 -28.93 -48.29 -59.61
C GLN A 275 -30.01 -49.26 -60.11
#